data_AF-A0AAV1R1B7-F1
#
_entry.id   AF-A0AAV1R1B7-F1
#
_cell.length_a   1.000
_cell.length_b   1.000
_cell.length_c   1.000
_cell.angle_alpha   90.00
_cell.angle_beta   90.00
_cell.angle_gamma   90.00
#
_symmetry.space_group_name_H-M   'P 1'
#
loop_
_entity.id
_entity.type
_entity.pdbx_description
1 polymer ?
#
loop_
_entity_poly.entity_id
_entity_poly.type
_entity_poly.pdbx_seq_one_letter_code
_entity_poly.pdbx_strand_id
1 'polypeptide(L)'
;MDKTQQEIALTQLRKSVQKLGSSTEKYGEPTLMRFLIARSMDPEKAAKMFVQWQKWRAVFVPNGSIPDSEVQDELGPRKAFLQGSSKDGYPQISYKNIDARGLITGFQLLQAYYPERLARCFILSMPWFFVSVWRMISRFLEKATLEKEIGEEVLPEEHGGRATLLAVQDVTVPPLEG
;
A
#
# COMPACT_ATOMS: atom_id res chain seq x y z
N MET A 1 14.38 -13.97 13.17
CA MET A 1 15.13 -13.99 11.89
C MET A 1 16.54 -13.53 12.18
N ASP A 2 17.55 -14.21 11.67
CA ASP A 2 18.96 -13.90 11.98
C ASP A 2 19.39 -12.59 11.30
N LYS A 3 20.04 -11.68 12.04
CA LYS A 3 20.47 -10.36 11.52
C LYS A 3 21.45 -10.52 10.35
N THR A 4 22.31 -11.52 10.42
CA THR A 4 23.29 -11.86 9.38
C THR A 4 22.63 -12.17 8.03
N GLN A 5 21.51 -12.92 8.04
CA GLN A 5 20.79 -13.26 6.82
C GLN A 5 20.16 -12.03 6.16
N GLN A 6 19.68 -11.06 6.96
CA GLN A 6 19.12 -9.81 6.45
C GLN A 6 20.20 -8.95 5.79
N GLU A 7 21.38 -8.82 6.43
CA GLU A 7 22.52 -8.06 5.89
C GLU A 7 23.04 -8.65 4.57
N ILE A 8 23.10 -9.98 4.49
CA ILE A 8 23.48 -10.69 3.25
C ILE A 8 22.47 -10.40 2.14
N ALA A 9 21.17 -10.54 2.43
CA ALA A 9 20.11 -10.30 1.45
C ALA A 9 20.08 -8.84 0.97
N LEU A 10 20.28 -7.87 1.88
CA LEU A 10 20.40 -6.45 1.53
C LEU A 10 21.59 -6.17 0.63
N THR A 11 22.75 -6.76 0.94
CA THR A 11 23.96 -6.60 0.14
C THR A 11 23.77 -7.18 -1.25
N GLN A 12 23.15 -8.36 -1.36
CA GLN A 12 22.83 -9.00 -2.64
C GLN A 12 21.82 -8.17 -3.44
N LEU A 13 20.78 -7.62 -2.79
CA LEU A 13 19.81 -6.74 -3.42
C LEU A 13 20.48 -5.52 -4.04
N ARG A 14 21.32 -4.80 -3.28
CA ARG A 14 22.05 -3.61 -3.76
C ARG A 14 22.88 -3.93 -5.00
N LYS A 15 23.63 -5.04 -4.98
CA LYS A 15 24.41 -5.51 -6.13
C LYS A 15 23.52 -5.83 -7.34
N SER A 16 22.40 -6.52 -7.13
CA SER A 16 21.45 -6.84 -8.20
C SER A 16 20.80 -5.59 -8.80
N VAL A 17 20.45 -4.59 -7.99
CA VAL A 17 19.91 -3.31 -8.47
C VAL A 17 20.96 -2.55 -9.29
N GLN A 18 22.22 -2.52 -8.83
CA GLN A 18 23.32 -1.90 -9.58
C GLN A 18 23.56 -2.59 -10.92
N LYS A 19 23.50 -3.93 -10.97
CA LYS A 19 23.59 -4.72 -12.22
C LYS A 19 22.47 -4.38 -13.22
N LEU A 20 21.29 -4.01 -12.73
CA LEU A 20 20.15 -3.57 -13.53
C LEU A 20 20.25 -2.09 -13.96
N GLY A 21 21.34 -1.41 -13.64
CA GLY A 21 21.60 -0.02 -14.04
C GLY A 21 20.84 1.03 -13.22
N SER A 22 20.39 0.67 -12.01
CA SER A 22 19.74 1.61 -11.08
C SER A 22 20.51 1.74 -9.78
N SER A 23 20.18 2.76 -8.98
CA SER A 23 20.82 3.04 -7.68
C SER A 23 19.82 2.90 -6.52
N THR A 24 20.32 2.42 -5.38
CA THR A 24 19.59 2.34 -4.11
C THR A 24 19.97 3.45 -3.11
N GLU A 25 20.92 4.33 -3.44
CA GLU A 25 21.51 5.30 -2.49
C GLU A 25 20.48 6.28 -1.89
N LYS A 26 19.45 6.63 -2.66
CA LYS A 26 18.37 7.51 -2.22
C LYS A 26 17.44 6.88 -1.15
N TYR A 27 17.58 5.58 -0.86
CA TYR A 27 16.62 4.85 -0.03
C TYR A 27 17.29 4.12 1.14
N GLY A 28 16.74 4.33 2.33
CA GLY A 28 17.20 3.64 3.55
C GLY A 28 16.88 2.15 3.57
N GLU A 29 17.56 1.41 4.44
CA GLU A 29 17.43 -0.04 4.62
C GLU A 29 16.00 -0.53 4.87
N PRO A 30 15.17 0.17 5.67
CA PRO A 30 13.78 -0.25 5.87
C PRO A 30 12.97 -0.30 4.56
N THR A 31 13.28 0.58 3.60
CA THR A 31 12.62 0.55 2.28
C THR A 31 13.04 -0.68 1.50
N LEU A 32 14.35 -0.96 1.44
CA LEU A 32 14.89 -2.12 0.73
C LEU A 32 14.39 -3.44 1.34
N MET A 33 14.30 -3.52 2.67
CA MET A 33 13.76 -4.69 3.36
C MET A 33 12.30 -4.98 2.98
N ARG A 34 11.45 -3.97 2.75
CA ARG A 34 10.06 -4.19 2.31
C ARG A 34 9.99 -4.92 0.96
N PHE A 35 10.87 -4.58 0.01
CA PHE A 35 10.94 -5.27 -1.28
C PHE A 35 11.44 -6.71 -1.13
N LEU A 36 12.40 -6.95 -0.23
CA LEU A 36 12.87 -8.30 0.08
C LEU A 36 11.76 -9.15 0.69
N ILE A 37 11.07 -8.64 1.73
CA ILE A 37 9.99 -9.38 2.40
C ILE A 37 8.88 -9.72 1.41
N ALA A 38 8.43 -8.75 0.60
CA ALA A 38 7.39 -8.97 -0.42
C ALA A 38 7.78 -9.98 -1.52
N ARG A 39 9.07 -10.31 -1.64
CA ARG A 39 9.58 -11.33 -2.57
C ARG A 39 10.21 -12.50 -1.83
N SER A 40 9.76 -12.78 -0.62
CA SER A 40 10.18 -13.95 0.17
C SER A 40 11.70 -14.02 0.36
N MET A 41 12.33 -12.86 0.56
CA MET A 41 13.77 -12.66 0.71
C MET A 41 14.61 -13.04 -0.53
N ASP A 42 14.01 -13.11 -1.72
CA ASP A 42 14.71 -13.32 -2.99
C ASP A 42 15.29 -11.99 -3.51
N PRO A 43 16.62 -11.78 -3.49
CA PRO A 43 17.21 -10.49 -3.83
C PRO A 43 17.11 -10.15 -5.32
N GLU A 44 17.04 -11.14 -6.21
CA GLU A 44 16.93 -10.90 -7.65
C GLU A 44 15.52 -10.45 -8.03
N LYS A 45 14.50 -11.13 -7.49
CA LYS A 45 13.10 -10.74 -7.70
C LYS A 45 12.81 -9.40 -7.06
N ALA A 46 13.30 -9.17 -5.84
CA ALA A 46 13.17 -7.90 -5.16
C ALA A 46 13.86 -6.76 -5.95
N ALA A 47 15.04 -6.98 -6.52
CA ALA A 47 15.73 -5.99 -7.34
C ALA A 47 14.94 -5.62 -8.60
N LYS A 48 14.38 -6.62 -9.32
CA LYS A 48 13.52 -6.36 -10.49
C LYS A 48 12.29 -5.54 -10.12
N MET A 49 11.61 -5.91 -9.04
CA MET A 49 10.45 -5.17 -8.52
C MET A 49 10.83 -3.73 -8.12
N PHE A 50 11.97 -3.55 -7.46
CA PHE A 50 12.48 -2.24 -7.05
C PHE A 50 12.77 -1.32 -8.24
N VAL A 51 13.45 -1.84 -9.27
CA VAL A 51 13.75 -1.07 -10.49
C VAL A 51 12.47 -0.73 -11.25
N GLN A 52 11.52 -1.65 -11.35
CA GLN A 52 10.21 -1.39 -11.94
C GLN A 52 9.46 -0.28 -11.18
N TRP A 53 9.51 -0.32 -9.85
CA TRP A 53 8.92 0.70 -8.99
C TRP A 53 9.58 2.07 -9.18
N GLN A 54 10.90 2.15 -9.28
CA GLN A 54 11.61 3.41 -9.55
C GLN A 54 11.21 4.02 -10.90
N LYS A 55 11.14 3.19 -11.95
CA LYS A 55 10.69 3.63 -13.28
C LYS A 55 9.26 4.14 -13.25
N TRP A 56 8.36 3.43 -12.58
CA TRP A 56 6.98 3.88 -12.42
C TRP A 56 6.89 5.21 -11.67
N ARG A 57 7.65 5.38 -10.57
CA ARG A 57 7.69 6.65 -9.84
C ARG A 57 8.22 7.81 -10.67
N ALA A 58 9.24 7.58 -11.51
CA ALA A 58 9.77 8.62 -12.38
C ALA A 58 8.74 9.10 -13.42
N VAL A 59 7.81 8.23 -13.84
CA VAL A 59 6.76 8.56 -14.81
C VAL A 59 5.52 9.18 -14.14
N PHE A 60 5.03 8.56 -13.07
CA PHE A 60 3.74 8.90 -12.47
C PHE A 60 3.82 9.86 -11.29
N VAL A 61 4.99 10.00 -10.66
CA VAL A 61 5.18 10.89 -9.50
C VAL A 61 6.55 11.60 -9.61
N PRO A 62 6.79 12.35 -10.70
CA PRO A 62 8.12 12.91 -11.01
C PRO A 62 8.62 13.87 -9.92
N ASN A 63 7.71 14.64 -9.31
CA ASN A 63 8.03 15.62 -8.25
C ASN A 63 7.90 15.05 -6.83
N GLY A 64 7.68 13.73 -6.69
CA GLY A 64 7.47 13.10 -5.38
C GLY A 64 6.05 13.23 -4.82
N SER A 65 5.24 14.15 -5.37
CA SER A 65 3.80 14.28 -5.16
C SER A 65 3.08 14.48 -6.51
N ILE A 66 1.77 14.20 -6.51
CA ILE A 66 0.86 14.56 -7.60
C ILE A 66 0.13 15.82 -7.13
N PRO A 67 0.11 16.92 -7.90
CA PRO A 67 -0.57 18.14 -7.49
C PRO A 67 -2.08 17.95 -7.52
N ASP A 68 -2.78 18.57 -6.55
CA ASP A 68 -4.24 18.46 -6.42
C ASP A 68 -4.98 18.84 -7.71
N SER A 69 -4.43 19.77 -8.51
CA SER A 69 -4.98 20.18 -9.81
C SER A 69 -5.12 19.04 -10.82
N GLU A 70 -4.26 18.01 -10.76
CA GLU A 70 -4.32 16.85 -11.66
C GLU A 70 -5.38 15.81 -11.24
N VAL A 71 -5.90 15.92 -10.02
CA VAL A 71 -6.86 14.96 -9.44
C VAL A 71 -8.15 15.61 -8.97
N GLN A 72 -8.42 16.87 -9.34
CA GLN A 72 -9.62 17.64 -8.96
C GLN A 72 -10.93 16.86 -9.16
N ASP A 73 -11.06 16.18 -10.30
CA ASP A 73 -12.26 15.41 -10.64
C ASP A 73 -12.47 14.17 -9.74
N GLU A 74 -11.39 13.59 -9.21
CA GLU A 74 -11.43 12.48 -8.25
C GLU A 74 -11.57 12.98 -6.79
N LEU A 75 -11.13 14.20 -6.52
CA LEU A 75 -11.25 14.85 -5.22
C LEU A 75 -12.67 15.40 -4.98
N GLY A 76 -13.33 15.96 -6.00
CA GLY A 76 -14.67 16.52 -5.91
C GLY A 76 -15.73 15.58 -5.29
N PRO A 77 -15.77 14.29 -5.64
CA PRO A 77 -16.69 13.32 -5.07
C PRO A 77 -16.43 12.94 -3.61
N ARG A 78 -15.33 13.40 -2.99
CA ARG A 78 -14.95 13.12 -1.58
C ARG A 78 -15.07 11.65 -1.21
N LYS A 79 -14.53 10.78 -2.06
CA LYS A 79 -14.63 9.33 -1.89
C LYS A 79 -13.55 8.76 -0.97
N ALA A 80 -12.49 9.50 -0.65
CA ALA A 80 -11.38 9.05 0.19
C ALA A 80 -11.32 9.83 1.51
N PHE A 81 -11.21 9.11 2.62
CA PHE A 81 -11.19 9.64 3.98
C PHE A 81 -9.98 9.10 4.75
N LEU A 82 -9.33 9.94 5.57
CA LEU A 82 -8.35 9.52 6.57
C LEU A 82 -9.05 9.51 7.93
N GLN A 83 -9.01 8.38 8.64
CA GLN A 83 -9.66 8.19 9.95
C GLN A 83 -8.68 8.27 11.13
N GLY A 84 -7.54 8.94 10.94
CA GLY A 84 -6.46 8.96 11.93
C GLY A 84 -5.66 7.66 11.92
N SER A 85 -5.17 7.26 13.09
CA SER A 85 -4.33 6.07 13.26
C SER A 85 -5.06 4.95 14.00
N SER A 86 -4.90 3.71 13.53
CA SER A 86 -5.30 2.49 14.24
C SER A 86 -4.56 2.38 15.58
N LYS A 87 -5.07 1.53 16.50
CA LYS A 87 -4.40 1.20 17.78
C LYS A 87 -2.96 0.75 17.63
N ASP A 88 -2.65 0.12 16.49
CA ASP A 88 -1.32 -0.37 16.15
C ASP A 88 -0.44 0.71 15.47
N GLY A 89 -0.89 1.97 15.43
CA GLY A 89 -0.17 3.12 14.88
C GLY A 89 -0.27 3.31 13.36
N TYR A 90 -0.98 2.43 12.64
CA TYR A 90 -1.12 2.54 11.18
C TYR A 90 -2.16 3.60 10.77
N PRO A 91 -1.86 4.47 9.79
CA PRO A 91 -2.85 5.40 9.26
C PRO A 91 -3.99 4.65 8.58
N GLN A 92 -5.22 5.06 8.85
CA GLN A 92 -6.42 4.43 8.30
C GLN A 92 -6.98 5.26 7.16
N ILE A 93 -7.07 4.65 5.97
CA ILE A 93 -7.69 5.26 4.79
C ILE A 93 -8.95 4.46 4.44
N SER A 94 -10.06 5.17 4.32
CA SER A 94 -11.38 4.61 4.00
C SER A 94 -11.89 5.20 2.69
N TYR A 95 -12.53 4.37 1.87
CA TYR A 95 -13.09 4.79 0.60
C TYR A 95 -14.57 4.47 0.47
N LYS A 96 -15.35 5.40 -0.11
CA LYS A 96 -16.78 5.22 -0.41
C LYS A 96 -16.98 5.01 -1.91
N ASN A 97 -17.94 4.15 -2.26
CA ASN A 97 -18.39 3.89 -3.65
C ASN A 97 -17.29 3.35 -4.59
N ILE A 98 -16.43 2.46 -4.10
CA ILE A 98 -15.49 1.70 -4.94
C ILE A 98 -16.24 0.56 -5.64
N ASP A 99 -16.11 0.48 -6.96
CA ASP A 99 -16.59 -0.66 -7.74
C ASP A 99 -15.56 -1.81 -7.76
N ALA A 100 -15.95 -2.98 -8.28
CA ALA A 100 -15.07 -4.15 -8.33
C ALA A 100 -13.76 -3.88 -9.11
N ARG A 101 -13.81 -3.04 -10.15
CA ARG A 101 -12.64 -2.72 -10.98
C ARG A 101 -11.67 -1.82 -10.21
N GLY A 102 -12.18 -0.80 -9.53
CA GLY A 102 -11.39 0.07 -8.66
C GLY A 102 -10.74 -0.71 -7.52
N LEU A 103 -11.44 -1.66 -6.92
CA LEU A 103 -10.87 -2.55 -5.90
C LEU A 103 -9.72 -3.38 -6.47
N ILE A 104 -9.93 -4.06 -7.61
CA ILE A 104 -8.90 -4.88 -8.27
C ILE A 104 -7.68 -4.02 -8.64
N THR A 105 -7.89 -2.87 -9.28
CA THR A 105 -6.81 -1.96 -9.69
C THR A 105 -6.06 -1.42 -8.47
N GLY A 106 -6.76 -1.08 -7.38
CA GLY A 106 -6.15 -0.65 -6.12
C GLY A 106 -5.26 -1.74 -5.51
N PHE A 107 -5.75 -2.99 -5.47
CA PHE A 107 -4.94 -4.12 -5.00
C PHE A 107 -3.72 -4.37 -5.89
N GLN A 108 -3.88 -4.33 -7.22
CA GLN A 108 -2.77 -4.48 -8.16
C GLN A 108 -1.72 -3.39 -7.96
N LEU A 109 -2.14 -2.13 -7.77
CA LEU A 109 -1.25 -1.01 -7.47
C LEU A 109 -0.48 -1.23 -6.17
N LEU A 110 -1.17 -1.62 -5.10
CA LEU A 110 -0.56 -1.88 -3.80
C LEU A 110 0.46 -3.04 -3.87
N GLN A 111 0.08 -4.15 -4.53
CA GLN A 111 0.95 -5.32 -4.68
C GLN A 111 2.16 -5.03 -5.58
N ALA A 112 2.02 -4.21 -6.61
CA ALA A 112 3.08 -3.91 -7.56
C ALA A 112 4.05 -2.83 -7.05
N TYR A 113 3.55 -1.80 -6.35
CA TYR A 113 4.31 -0.58 -6.08
C TYR A 113 4.41 -0.19 -4.60
N TYR A 114 3.62 -0.80 -3.72
CA TYR A 114 3.65 -0.52 -2.27
C TYR A 114 3.78 -1.82 -1.45
N PRO A 115 4.88 -2.57 -1.63
CA PRO A 115 5.12 -3.81 -0.89
C PRO A 115 5.11 -3.54 0.62
N GLU A 116 4.48 -4.44 1.37
CA GLU A 116 4.42 -4.40 2.85
C GLU A 116 3.84 -3.10 3.44
N ARG A 117 3.03 -2.33 2.69
CA ARG A 117 2.40 -1.09 3.20
C ARG A 117 0.96 -1.26 3.66
N LEU A 118 0.25 -2.23 3.09
CA LEU A 118 -1.11 -2.51 3.51
C LEU A 118 -1.05 -3.40 4.75
N ALA A 119 -1.35 -2.88 5.94
CA ALA A 119 -1.36 -3.67 7.17
C ALA A 119 -2.66 -4.47 7.32
N ARG A 120 -3.82 -3.82 7.17
CA ARG A 120 -5.16 -4.43 7.22
C ARG A 120 -6.06 -3.79 6.15
N CYS A 121 -6.98 -4.55 5.59
CA CYS A 121 -7.96 -4.07 4.61
C CYS A 121 -9.35 -4.55 5.02
N PHE A 122 -10.30 -3.62 5.09
CA PHE A 122 -11.66 -3.86 5.51
C PHE A 122 -12.59 -3.47 4.38
N ILE A 123 -13.54 -4.34 4.05
CA ILE A 123 -14.55 -4.06 3.04
C ILE A 123 -15.89 -4.07 3.75
N LEU A 124 -16.51 -2.89 3.86
CA LEU A 124 -17.71 -2.65 4.66
C LEU A 124 -18.94 -2.50 3.77
N SER A 125 -20.12 -2.84 4.30
CA SER A 125 -21.42 -2.65 3.62
C SER A 125 -21.51 -3.31 2.24
N MET A 126 -20.92 -4.49 2.09
CA MET A 126 -20.97 -5.23 0.84
C MET A 126 -22.31 -5.94 0.65
N PRO A 127 -22.91 -5.90 -0.56
CA PRO A 127 -24.11 -6.67 -0.88
C PRO A 127 -23.91 -8.16 -0.61
N TRP A 128 -24.99 -8.88 -0.29
CA TRP A 128 -24.97 -10.31 0.07
C TRP A 128 -24.26 -11.21 -0.97
N PHE A 129 -24.23 -10.82 -2.24
CA PHE A 129 -23.55 -11.57 -3.31
C PHE A 129 -22.02 -11.35 -3.34
N PHE A 130 -21.48 -10.40 -2.57
CA PHE A 130 -20.06 -10.08 -2.56
C PHE A 130 -19.19 -11.27 -2.15
N VAL A 131 -19.63 -12.11 -1.22
CA VAL A 131 -18.87 -13.30 -0.81
C VAL A 131 -18.60 -14.22 -2.01
N SER A 132 -19.54 -14.33 -2.94
CA SER A 132 -19.39 -15.11 -4.18
C SER A 132 -18.36 -14.49 -5.13
N VAL A 133 -18.37 -13.16 -5.28
CA VAL A 133 -17.38 -12.41 -6.08
C VAL A 133 -16.00 -12.47 -5.43
N TRP A 134 -15.92 -12.25 -4.12
CA TRP A 134 -14.68 -12.34 -3.35
C TRP A 134 -14.09 -13.73 -3.42
N ARG A 135 -14.89 -14.81 -3.39
CA ARG A 135 -14.41 -16.20 -3.56
C ARG A 135 -13.86 -16.47 -4.96
N MET A 136 -14.27 -15.69 -5.96
CA MET A 136 -13.73 -15.76 -7.32
C MET A 136 -12.42 -14.95 -7.42
N ILE A 137 -12.39 -13.73 -6.88
CA ILE A 137 -11.23 -12.84 -6.91
C ILE A 137 -10.11 -13.34 -5.99
N SER A 138 -10.43 -13.88 -4.83
CA SER A 138 -9.44 -14.39 -3.85
C SER A 138 -8.63 -15.57 -4.37
N ARG A 139 -9.14 -16.30 -5.37
CA ARG A 139 -8.35 -17.34 -6.07
C ARG A 139 -7.22 -16.76 -6.91
N PHE A 140 -7.33 -15.49 -7.30
CA PHE A 140 -6.31 -14.75 -8.06
C PHE A 140 -5.40 -13.91 -7.17
N LEU A 141 -5.83 -13.56 -5.95
CA LEU A 141 -4.94 -12.93 -4.96
C LEU A 141 -4.09 -14.00 -4.27
N GLU A 142 -2.78 -13.92 -4.50
CA GLU A 142 -1.76 -14.78 -3.88
C GLU A 142 -1.89 -14.82 -2.34
N LYS A 143 -1.63 -15.99 -1.73
CA LYS A 143 -1.94 -16.32 -0.31
C LYS A 143 -1.44 -15.30 0.72
N ALA A 144 -0.40 -14.53 0.44
CA ALA A 144 0.21 -13.56 1.36
C ALA A 144 -0.69 -12.37 1.75
N THR A 145 -1.85 -12.19 1.11
CA THR A 145 -2.75 -11.04 1.36
C THR A 145 -4.00 -11.41 2.18
N LEU A 146 -4.27 -12.70 2.43
CA LEU A 146 -5.54 -13.20 2.99
C LEU A 146 -5.63 -13.15 4.53
N GLU A 147 -4.52 -13.03 5.27
CA GLU A 147 -4.50 -13.10 6.75
C GLU A 147 -4.49 -11.71 7.40
N LYS A 148 -5.56 -10.93 7.22
CA LYS A 148 -5.71 -9.63 7.90
C LYS A 148 -7.01 -9.62 8.69
N GLU A 149 -6.89 -9.93 9.99
CA GLU A 149 -8.02 -10.03 10.93
C GLU A 149 -8.73 -8.69 11.17
N ILE A 150 -10.04 -8.81 11.46
CA ILE A 150 -10.99 -7.71 11.52
C ILE A 150 -11.18 -7.25 12.98
N GLY A 151 -10.77 -6.02 13.30
CA GLY A 151 -11.05 -5.40 14.61
C GLY A 151 -12.22 -4.42 14.55
N GLU A 152 -13.21 -4.61 15.42
CA GLU A 152 -14.51 -3.89 15.48
C GLU A 152 -14.38 -2.38 15.78
N GLU A 153 -13.29 -1.93 16.39
CA GLU A 153 -13.04 -0.51 16.70
C GLU A 153 -12.46 0.31 15.55
N VAL A 154 -12.12 -0.33 14.42
CA VAL A 154 -11.60 0.32 13.20
C VAL A 154 -12.77 0.85 12.34
N LEU A 155 -14.02 0.53 12.69
CA LEU A 155 -15.17 0.90 11.89
C LEU A 155 -15.53 2.39 12.07
N PRO A 156 -15.92 3.09 10.98
CA PRO A 156 -16.53 4.41 11.10
C PRO A 156 -17.78 4.38 12.00
N GLU A 157 -18.11 5.50 12.65
CA GLU A 157 -19.33 5.59 13.48
C GLU A 157 -20.61 5.20 12.71
N GLU A 158 -20.67 5.53 11.42
CA GLU A 158 -21.76 5.13 10.50
C GLU A 158 -21.93 3.61 10.32
N HIS A 159 -20.94 2.80 10.73
CA HIS A 159 -20.97 1.33 10.70
C HIS A 159 -20.90 0.71 12.11
N GLY A 160 -21.24 1.49 13.15
CA GLY A 160 -21.28 1.03 14.54
C GLY A 160 -19.92 1.04 15.27
N GLY A 161 -18.89 1.64 14.68
CA GLY A 161 -17.58 1.80 15.33
C GLY A 161 -17.38 3.16 16.00
N ARG A 162 -16.11 3.51 16.29
CA ARG A 162 -15.72 4.75 17.02
C ARG A 162 -14.84 5.71 16.21
N ALA A 163 -14.61 5.44 14.92
CA ALA A 163 -13.68 6.22 14.11
C ALA A 163 -14.37 7.41 13.41
N THR A 164 -13.86 8.63 13.66
CA THR A 164 -14.30 9.87 13.00
C THR A 164 -13.69 9.97 11.59
N LEU A 165 -14.52 10.20 10.57
CA LEU A 165 -14.10 10.35 9.17
C LEU A 165 -13.67 11.80 8.88
N LEU A 166 -12.42 12.00 8.49
CA LEU A 166 -11.96 13.25 7.90
C LEU A 166 -11.67 13.02 6.41
N ALA A 167 -12.16 13.87 5.51
CA ALA A 167 -11.82 13.72 4.09
C ALA A 167 -10.31 13.91 3.93
N VAL A 168 -9.65 13.13 3.05
CA VAL A 168 -8.19 13.19 2.88
C VAL A 168 -7.71 14.62 2.55
N GLN A 169 -8.54 15.38 1.84
CA GLN A 169 -8.29 16.78 1.46
C GLN A 169 -8.28 17.76 2.64
N ASP A 170 -8.96 17.40 3.73
CA ASP A 170 -9.08 18.24 4.92
C ASP A 170 -8.04 17.86 5.99
N VAL A 171 -7.16 16.90 5.69
CA VAL A 171 -6.09 16.46 6.59
C VAL A 171 -4.93 17.45 6.53
N THR A 172 -4.67 18.13 7.64
CA THR A 172 -3.40 18.84 7.87
C THR A 172 -2.31 17.84 8.25
N VAL A 173 -1.46 17.47 7.29
CA VAL A 173 -0.26 16.67 7.55
C VAL A 173 0.83 17.55 8.18
N PRO A 174 1.45 17.16 9.31
CA PRO A 174 2.61 17.86 9.82
C PRO A 174 3.76 17.79 8.79
N PRO A 175 4.64 18.82 8.74
CA PRO A 175 5.79 18.81 7.85
C PRO A 175 6.61 17.53 8.03
N LEU A 176 6.92 16.85 6.93
CA LEU A 176 7.81 15.68 6.95
C LEU A 176 9.20 16.17 7.39
N GLU A 177 9.60 15.87 8.62
CA GLU A 177 11.00 16.08 9.01
C GLU A 177 11.90 15.19 8.15
N GLY A 178 12.84 15.85 7.47
CA GLY A 178 13.72 15.27 6.44
C GLY A 178 14.89 14.47 6.98
#